data_AF-A0A1H6D8S1-F1
#
_entry.id   AF-A0A1H6D8S1-F1
#
_cell.length_a   1.000
_cell.length_b   1.000
_cell.length_c   1.000
_cell.angle_alpha   90.00
_cell.angle_beta   90.00
_cell.angle_gamma   90.00
#
_symmetry.space_group_name_H-M   'P 1'
#
loop_
_entity.id
_entity.type
_entity.pdbx_description
1 polymer ?
#
loop_
_entity_poly.entity_id
_entity_poly.type
_entity_poly.pdbx_seq_one_letter_code
_entity_poly.pdbx_strand_id
1 'polypeptide(L)'
;MWLLVRCVSCDRTSKLTVHERAPVRSFDPAELHGYRVKDPELVASRLLDPLLARRNRFTLDWTDAWRLHTSSARLDEAWPIQVEVVFEDPVAVRPERLIAQGLGLSRNEVLRRIKCDIPLRRPTSAGFTFTVIAGD
;
A
#
# COMPACT_ATOMS: atom_id res chain seq x y z
N MET A 1 -16.50 -9.17 16.54
CA MET A 1 -15.22 -9.86 16.23
C MET A 1 -14.12 -8.81 16.13
N TRP A 2 -12.93 -9.13 16.63
CA TRP A 2 -11.80 -8.19 16.68
C TRP A 2 -10.52 -8.81 16.12
N LEU A 3 -9.65 -7.96 15.59
CA LEU A 3 -8.24 -8.28 15.33
C LEU A 3 -7.40 -7.71 16.46
N LEU A 4 -6.41 -8.48 16.92
CA LEU A 4 -5.37 -7.99 17.81
C LEU A 4 -4.18 -7.57 16.97
N VAL A 5 -3.77 -6.31 17.11
CA VAL A 5 -2.63 -5.75 16.39
C VAL A 5 -1.64 -5.16 17.37
N ARG A 6 -0.36 -5.19 17.02
CA ARG A 6 0.72 -4.51 17.76
C ARG A 6 1.18 -3.32 16.95
N CYS A 7 1.15 -2.13 17.54
CA CYS A 7 1.57 -0.92 16.87
C CYS A 7 3.09 -0.87 16.76
N VAL A 8 3.64 -0.74 15.56
CA VAL A 8 5.10 -0.68 15.34
C VAL A 8 5.74 0.59 15.89
N SER A 9 4.98 1.68 16.06
CA SER A 9 5.54 2.96 16.54
C SER A 9 5.59 3.09 18.06
N CYS A 10 4.67 2.44 18.79
CA CYS A 10 4.58 2.57 20.25
C CYS A 10 4.51 1.23 21.00
N ASP A 11 4.63 0.12 20.28
CA ASP A 11 4.66 -1.26 20.78
C ASP A 11 3.38 -1.75 21.51
N ARG A 12 2.35 -0.91 21.59
CA ARG A 12 1.10 -1.25 22.28
C ARG A 12 0.24 -2.19 21.46
N THR A 13 -0.35 -3.17 22.14
CA THR A 13 -1.39 -4.03 21.55
C THR A 13 -2.75 -3.34 21.58
N SER A 14 -3.47 -3.37 20.48
CA SER A 14 -4.80 -2.77 20.32
C SER A 14 -5.78 -3.76 19.69
N LYS A 15 -7.07 -3.59 19.98
CA LYS A 15 -8.16 -4.35 19.36
C LYS A 15 -8.79 -3.51 18.26
N LEU A 16 -8.77 -4.00 17.03
CA LEU A 16 -9.52 -3.41 15.92
C LEU A 16 -10.84 -4.14 15.81
N THR A 17 -11.95 -3.43 15.95
CA THR A 17 -13.28 -4.01 15.72
C THR A 17 -13.44 -4.22 14.22
N VAL A 18 -13.56 -5.48 13.79
CA VAL A 18 -13.87 -5.85 12.39
C VAL A 18 -15.38 -5.93 12.20
N HIS A 19 -16.06 -6.58 13.14
CA HIS A 19 -17.51 -6.70 13.15
C HIS A 19 -18.04 -6.34 14.51
N GLU A 20 -19.06 -5.50 14.54
CA GLU A 20 -19.88 -5.31 15.74
C GLU A 20 -20.61 -6.62 16.08
N ARG A 21 -21.21 -6.69 17.27
CA ARG A 21 -21.97 -7.87 17.67
C ARG A 21 -23.21 -8.01 16.75
N ALA A 22 -23.26 -9.09 16.00
CA ALA A 22 -24.35 -9.42 15.10
C ALA A 22 -24.71 -10.92 15.18
N PRO A 23 -25.93 -11.32 14.79
CA PRO A 23 -26.31 -12.73 14.73
C PRO A 23 -25.42 -13.52 13.77
N VAL A 24 -25.03 -14.74 14.11
CA VAL A 24 -24.12 -15.56 13.28
C VAL A 24 -24.65 -15.76 11.85
N ARG A 25 -25.98 -15.86 11.69
CA ARG A 25 -26.65 -16.00 10.39
C ARG A 25 -26.52 -14.79 9.46
N SER A 26 -26.08 -13.64 9.94
CA SER A 26 -25.89 -12.44 9.10
C SER A 26 -24.53 -12.42 8.41
N PHE A 27 -23.68 -13.41 8.68
CA PHE A 27 -22.36 -13.53 8.05
C PHE A 27 -22.41 -14.54 6.92
N ASP A 28 -21.63 -14.28 5.87
CA ASP A 28 -21.32 -15.28 4.87
C ASP A 28 -20.62 -16.49 5.55
N PRO A 29 -21.06 -17.74 5.30
CA PRO A 29 -20.46 -18.92 5.92
C PRO A 29 -18.95 -19.09 5.65
N ALA A 30 -18.47 -18.72 4.46
CA ALA A 30 -17.06 -18.79 4.11
C ALA A 30 -16.25 -17.73 4.86
N GLU A 31 -16.79 -16.51 4.99
CA GLU A 31 -16.17 -15.45 5.80
C GLU A 31 -16.08 -15.86 7.27
N LEU A 32 -17.18 -16.40 7.82
CA LEU A 32 -17.21 -16.89 9.19
C LEU A 32 -16.22 -18.05 9.41
N HIS A 33 -16.08 -18.95 8.44
CA HIS A 33 -15.09 -20.01 8.49
C HIS A 33 -13.67 -19.45 8.48
N GLY A 34 -13.36 -18.51 7.58
CA GLY A 34 -12.07 -17.82 7.52
C GLY A 34 -11.67 -17.20 8.86
N TYR A 35 -12.62 -16.57 9.57
CA TYR A 35 -12.36 -16.05 10.91
C TYR A 35 -12.10 -17.13 11.97
N ARG A 36 -12.75 -18.28 11.89
CA ARG A 36 -12.52 -19.41 12.81
C ARG A 36 -11.13 -20.00 12.63
N VAL A 37 -10.68 -20.12 11.38
CA VAL A 37 -9.34 -20.65 11.05
C VAL A 37 -8.25 -19.59 11.08
N LYS A 38 -8.60 -18.32 11.33
CA LYS A 38 -7.70 -17.16 11.30
C LYS A 38 -6.95 -17.05 9.96
N ASP A 39 -7.70 -17.20 8.88
CA ASP A 39 -7.21 -17.11 7.51
C ASP A 39 -6.42 -15.79 7.30
N PRO A 40 -5.11 -15.86 6.97
CA PRO A 40 -4.27 -14.68 6.80
C PRO A 40 -4.72 -13.79 5.63
N GLU A 41 -5.26 -14.35 4.55
CA GLU A 41 -5.74 -13.57 3.40
C GLU A 41 -6.97 -12.75 3.78
N LEU A 42 -7.89 -13.37 4.52
CA LEU A 42 -9.06 -12.67 5.05
C LEU A 42 -8.62 -11.56 6.02
N VAL A 43 -7.66 -11.81 6.91
CA VAL A 43 -7.13 -10.78 7.83
C VAL A 43 -6.51 -9.62 7.04
N ALA A 44 -5.67 -9.91 6.05
CA ALA A 44 -5.06 -8.89 5.20
C ALA A 44 -6.13 -8.04 4.50
N SER A 45 -7.15 -8.66 3.90
CA SER A 45 -8.24 -7.94 3.24
C SER A 45 -8.95 -6.94 4.17
N ARG A 46 -9.10 -7.28 5.47
CA ARG A 46 -9.70 -6.38 6.47
C ARG A 46 -8.77 -5.24 6.83
N LEU A 47 -7.48 -5.51 7.03
CA LEU A 47 -6.50 -4.46 7.33
C LEU A 47 -6.37 -3.44 6.18
N LEU A 48 -6.60 -3.87 4.94
CA LEU A 48 -6.55 -3.04 3.74
C LEU A 48 -7.83 -2.22 3.50
N ASP A 49 -8.94 -2.53 4.17
CA ASP A 49 -10.20 -1.82 4.01
C ASP A 49 -10.11 -0.38 4.57
N PRO A 50 -10.21 0.67 3.72
CA PRO A 50 -10.14 2.06 4.17
C PRO A 50 -11.26 2.44 5.15
N LEU A 51 -12.43 1.80 5.08
CA LEU A 51 -13.52 2.05 6.02
C LEU A 51 -13.19 1.49 7.40
N LEU A 52 -12.56 0.32 7.46
CA LEU A 52 -12.08 -0.27 8.71
C LEU A 52 -11.00 0.62 9.35
N ALA A 53 -10.04 1.09 8.55
CA ALA A 53 -8.97 1.99 8.98
C ALA A 53 -9.53 3.29 9.55
N ARG A 54 -10.50 3.91 8.87
CA ARG A 54 -11.18 5.13 9.35
C ARG A 54 -11.93 4.91 10.65
N ARG A 55 -12.70 3.82 10.76
CA ARG A 55 -13.48 3.49 11.97
C ARG A 55 -12.58 3.26 13.18
N ASN A 56 -11.47 2.54 12.99
CA ASN A 56 -10.56 2.16 14.07
C ASN A 56 -9.38 3.14 14.26
N ARG A 57 -9.28 4.19 13.44
CA ARG A 57 -8.27 5.25 13.50
C ARG A 57 -6.82 4.71 13.50
N PHE A 58 -6.54 3.75 12.63
CA PHE A 58 -5.17 3.27 12.40
C PHE A 58 -4.70 3.62 10.99
N THR A 59 -3.39 3.64 10.82
CA THR A 59 -2.73 3.58 9.52
C THR A 59 -1.83 2.35 9.51
N LEU A 60 -1.67 1.74 8.35
CA LEU A 60 -0.63 0.76 8.15
C LEU A 60 0.69 1.49 7.92
N ASP A 61 1.75 0.96 8.53
CA ASP A 61 3.11 1.36 8.21
C ASP A 61 3.52 0.59 6.95
N TRP A 62 3.89 1.33 5.92
CA TRP A 62 4.29 0.80 4.61
C TRP A 62 5.79 0.98 4.36
N THR A 63 6.55 1.33 5.39
CA THR A 63 8.00 1.40 5.32
C THR A 63 8.53 0.04 4.85
N ASP A 64 9.44 0.06 3.87
CA ASP A 64 10.05 -1.12 3.23
C ASP A 64 9.11 -2.11 2.50
N ALA A 65 7.80 -1.84 2.43
CA ALA A 65 6.83 -2.72 1.76
C ALA A 65 6.83 -2.62 0.21
N TRP A 66 7.75 -1.84 -0.36
CA TRP A 66 7.93 -1.62 -1.79
C TRP A 66 9.38 -1.34 -2.12
N ARG A 67 9.79 -1.64 -3.36
CA ARG A 67 11.12 -1.32 -3.88
C ARG A 67 11.02 -0.70 -5.27
N LEU A 68 11.96 0.21 -5.57
CA LEU A 68 12.17 0.73 -6.91
C LEU A 68 13.26 -0.08 -7.59
N HIS A 69 12.91 -0.76 -8.67
CA HIS A 69 13.87 -1.42 -9.54
C HIS A 69 14.14 -0.53 -10.74
N THR A 70 15.35 0.00 -10.82
CA THR A 70 15.83 0.68 -12.02
C THR A 70 16.35 -0.39 -12.99
N SER A 71 15.83 -0.38 -14.22
CA SER A 71 16.39 -1.24 -15.27
C SER A 71 17.84 -0.78 -15.51
N SER A 72 18.81 -1.64 -15.19
CA SER A 72 20.24 -1.33 -15.06
C SER A 72 20.96 -1.04 -16.38
N ALA A 73 20.26 -0.60 -17.43
CA ALA A 73 20.87 -0.15 -18.67
C ALA A 73 21.40 1.28 -18.48
N ARG A 74 22.56 1.40 -17.82
CA ARG A 74 23.38 2.62 -17.67
C ARG A 74 22.60 3.87 -17.28
N LEU A 75 22.56 4.13 -15.98
CA LEU A 75 22.26 5.44 -15.39
C LEU A 75 23.20 6.58 -15.88
N ASP A 76 24.20 6.28 -16.72
CA ASP A 76 25.18 7.26 -17.16
C ASP A 76 24.79 8.09 -18.39
N GLU A 77 23.84 7.75 -19.28
CA GLU A 77 23.71 8.60 -20.49
C GLU A 77 22.40 8.61 -21.31
N ALA A 78 21.39 7.77 -21.07
CA ALA A 78 20.19 7.78 -21.92
C ALA A 78 18.92 8.05 -21.11
N TRP A 79 18.61 9.33 -20.89
CA TRP A 79 17.24 9.71 -20.58
C TRP A 79 16.33 9.36 -21.78
N PRO A 80 15.13 8.81 -21.56
CA PRO A 80 14.46 8.61 -20.27
C PRO A 80 14.73 7.23 -19.63
N ILE A 81 14.64 7.17 -18.29
CA ILE A 81 14.86 5.94 -17.50
C ILE A 81 13.53 5.32 -17.11
N GLN A 82 13.38 4.01 -17.33
CA GLN A 82 12.22 3.25 -16.88
C GLN A 82 12.47 2.59 -15.52
N VAL A 83 11.54 2.82 -14.59
CA VAL A 83 11.59 2.34 -13.21
C VAL A 83 10.35 1.50 -12.92
N GLU A 84 10.57 0.29 -12.43
CA GLU A 84 9.52 -0.62 -11.98
C GLU A 84 9.32 -0.48 -10.47
N VAL A 85 8.06 -0.41 -10.04
CA VAL A 85 7.66 -0.44 -8.63
C VAL A 85 7.07 -1.80 -8.34
N VAL A 86 7.74 -2.55 -7.48
CA VAL A 86 7.28 -3.86 -7.02
C VAL A 86 6.82 -3.73 -5.58
N PHE A 87 5.68 -4.34 -5.29
CA PHE A 87 5.10 -4.41 -3.96
C PHE A 87 5.22 -5.84 -3.43
N GLU A 88 5.72 -5.99 -2.20
CA GLU A 88 5.76 -7.30 -1.54
C GLU A 88 4.39 -7.69 -0.96
N ASP A 89 3.55 -6.69 -0.67
CA ASP A 89 2.18 -6.82 -0.18
C ASP A 89 1.24 -5.85 -0.93
N PRO A 90 -0.08 -6.07 -0.98
CA PRO A 90 -1.04 -5.14 -1.59
C PRO A 90 -1.13 -3.81 -0.82
N VAL A 91 -0.16 -2.93 -1.06
CA VAL A 91 0.11 -1.73 -0.27
C VAL A 91 -0.61 -0.54 -0.88
N ALA A 92 -1.68 -0.04 -0.24
CA ALA A 92 -2.44 1.11 -0.74
C ALA A 92 -1.67 2.44 -0.56
N VAL A 93 -0.68 2.70 -1.40
CA VAL A 93 0.12 3.94 -1.39
C VAL A 93 -0.20 4.83 -2.57
N ARG A 94 -0.05 6.14 -2.37
CA ARG A 94 -0.14 7.12 -3.46
C ARG A 94 1.18 7.09 -4.25
N PRO A 95 1.17 6.73 -5.55
CA PRO A 95 2.39 6.66 -6.37
C PRO A 95 3.23 7.93 -6.30
N GLU A 96 2.60 9.11 -6.31
CA GLU A 96 3.30 10.40 -6.20
C GLU A 96 4.22 10.46 -4.97
N ARG A 97 3.73 10.01 -3.81
CA ARG A 97 4.47 10.07 -2.54
C ARG A 97 5.59 9.03 -2.53
N LEU A 98 5.32 7.84 -3.05
CA LEU A 98 6.28 6.76 -3.19
C LEU A 98 7.46 7.20 -4.08
N ILE A 99 7.17 7.74 -5.26
CA ILE A 99 8.20 8.15 -6.23
C ILE A 99 9.01 9.34 -5.68
N ALA A 100 8.35 10.33 -5.08
CA ALA A 100 9.02 11.45 -4.43
C ALA A 100 10.03 10.98 -3.37
N GLN A 101 9.60 10.06 -2.51
CA GLN A 101 10.45 9.51 -1.44
C GLN A 101 11.57 8.63 -2.00
N GLY A 102 11.27 7.75 -2.95
CA GLY A 102 12.23 6.78 -3.47
C GLY A 102 13.28 7.39 -4.40
N LEU A 103 12.98 8.49 -5.10
CA LEU A 103 13.91 9.21 -5.98
C LEU A 103 14.45 10.51 -5.38
N GLY A 104 14.04 10.89 -4.16
CA GLY A 104 14.45 12.15 -3.53
C GLY A 104 13.93 13.40 -4.23
N LEU A 105 12.82 13.30 -4.97
CA LEU A 105 12.22 14.39 -5.74
C LEU A 105 11.15 15.13 -4.94
N SER A 106 10.99 16.43 -5.20
CA SER A 106 9.81 17.16 -4.73
C SER A 106 8.54 16.68 -5.44
N ARG A 107 7.38 16.93 -4.84
CA ARG A 107 6.08 16.63 -5.46
C ARG A 107 5.89 17.29 -6.83
N ASN A 108 6.39 18.53 -6.98
CA ASN A 108 6.31 19.24 -8.25
C ASN A 108 7.21 18.61 -9.32
N GLU A 109 8.41 18.17 -8.95
CA GLU A 109 9.28 17.44 -9.87
C GLU A 109 8.66 16.12 -10.31
N VAL A 110 8.00 15.38 -9.41
CA VAL A 110 7.28 14.16 -9.76
C VAL A 110 6.20 14.44 -10.82
N LEU A 111 5.41 15.50 -10.65
CA LEU A 111 4.35 15.85 -11.61
C LEU A 111 4.88 16.29 -12.98
N ARG A 112 6.09 16.87 -13.03
CA ARG A 112 6.71 17.34 -14.28
C ARG A 112 7.49 16.24 -14.98
N ARG A 113 8.23 15.43 -14.22
CA ARG A 113 9.25 14.50 -14.71
C ARG A 113 8.80 13.05 -14.82
N ILE A 114 7.62 12.70 -14.34
CA ILE A 114 7.15 11.30 -14.34
C ILE A 114 6.06 11.11 -15.38
N LYS A 115 6.25 10.13 -16.25
CA LYS A 115 5.22 9.59 -17.15
C LYS A 115 4.83 8.19 -16.67
N CYS A 116 3.54 7.98 -16.44
CA CYS A 116 3.01 6.74 -15.89
C CYS A 116 1.56 6.56 -16.36
N ASP A 117 1.18 5.32 -16.63
CA ASP A 117 -0.17 5.00 -17.13
C ASP A 117 -1.22 4.95 -16.01
N ILE A 118 -0.80 4.98 -14.74
CA ILE A 118 -1.69 5.00 -13.58
C ILE A 118 -1.82 6.41 -12.97
N PRO A 119 -2.97 6.75 -12.37
CA PRO A 119 -3.14 8.03 -11.69
C PRO A 119 -2.21 8.17 -10.48
N LEU A 120 -1.25 9.09 -10.54
CA LEU A 120 -0.26 9.28 -9.46
C LEU A 120 -0.87 9.74 -8.12
N ARG A 121 -2.06 10.36 -8.17
CA ARG A 121 -2.73 10.93 -6.99
C ARG A 121 -3.70 9.95 -6.31
N ARG A 122 -4.06 8.83 -6.95
CA ARG A 122 -4.94 7.81 -6.36
C ARG A 122 -4.09 6.69 -5.75
N PRO A 123 -4.50 6.09 -4.61
CA PRO A 123 -3.83 4.91 -4.10
C PRO A 123 -3.84 3.78 -5.15
N THR A 124 -2.71 3.08 -5.29
CA THR A 124 -2.60 1.79 -5.97
C THR A 124 -2.09 0.77 -4.97
N SER A 125 -2.46 -0.50 -5.16
CA SER A 125 -1.95 -1.64 -4.40
C SER A 125 -1.27 -2.69 -5.29
N ALA A 126 -1.11 -2.38 -6.57
CA ALA A 126 -0.48 -3.24 -7.56
C ALA A 126 0.79 -2.57 -8.09
N GLY A 127 1.77 -3.41 -8.45
CA GLY A 127 3.01 -2.97 -9.10
C GLY A 127 2.72 -2.18 -10.37
N PHE A 128 3.58 -1.22 -10.66
CA PHE A 128 3.44 -0.37 -11.83
C PHE A 128 4.80 0.09 -12.32
N THR A 129 4.85 0.54 -13.56
CA THR A 129 6.05 1.09 -14.15
C THR A 129 5.85 2.56 -14.44
N PHE A 130 6.92 3.34 -14.32
CA PHE A 130 6.93 4.73 -14.72
C PHE A 130 8.26 5.09 -15.40
N THR A 131 8.21 6.16 -16.17
CA THR A 131 9.36 6.69 -16.90
C THR A 131 9.73 8.04 -16.30
N VAL A 132 11.02 8.21 -15.98
CA VAL A 132 11.58 9.48 -15.50
C VAL A 132 12.21 10.20 -16.69
N ILE A 133 11.79 11.44 -16.93
CA ILE A 133 12.41 12.34 -17.92
C ILE A 133 13.43 13.26 -17.24
N ALA A 134 14.37 13.78 -18.03
CA ALA A 134 15.37 14.73 -17.57
C ALA A 134 14.70 15.93 -16.87
N GLY A 135 15.35 16.46 -15.84
CA GLY A 135 14.97 17.75 -15.28
C GLY A 135 15.47 18.86 -16.20
N ASP A 136 14.68 19.94 -16.31
CA ASP A 136 15.15 21.19 -16.90
C ASP A 136 16.26 21.83 -16.07
#